data_AF-A0A1H6EBN6-F1
#
_entry.id   AF-A0A1H6EBN6-F1
#
_cell.length_a   1.000
_cell.length_b   1.000
_cell.length_c   1.000
_cell.angle_alpha   90.00
_cell.angle_beta   90.00
_cell.angle_gamma   90.00
#
_symmetry.space_group_name_H-M   'P 1'
#
loop_
_entity.id
_entity.type
_entity.pdbx_description
1 polymer ?
#
loop_
_entity_poly.entity_id
_entity_poly.type
_entity_poly.pdbx_seq_one_letter_code
_entity_poly.pdbx_strand_id
1 'polypeptide(L)'
;MTGQHGPGHDHPARPDAPPMDAGQAQALAGRIRRSIAEVERAWGVLADLVCQAHQGQAWRALGYASWGEYAHAEFGIGRAHAYRLVDMATTAEQLHGAVAEVVASLTGPVVSPAGDALALLSGRALRDVRGRVDQVAAVLAERLQQATTAEGKLTSGQVAELVRQAVAEVRALAPPAQAGRSPAAPRDPDGPIAEGRALVERLYAGAAEIGRMCLEIAPAYLSEDQASRWLEPFADEIGLTLEDVLARRRYAITGDRRAVRAFLWPPHPRSDL
;
A
#
# COMPACT_ATOMS: atom_id res chain seq x y z
N MET A 1 -17.45 46.58 -30.75
CA MET A 1 -17.11 45.15 -30.87
C MET A 1 -17.10 44.56 -29.48
N THR A 2 -18.00 43.61 -29.29
CA THR A 2 -18.46 42.99 -28.06
C THR A 2 -17.42 41.97 -27.54
N GLY A 3 -16.97 42.14 -26.31
CA GLY A 3 -16.27 41.09 -25.55
C GLY A 3 -17.27 40.35 -24.68
N GLN A 4 -17.72 39.16 -25.13
CA GLN A 4 -18.39 38.19 -24.27
C GLN A 4 -17.34 37.50 -23.39
N HIS A 5 -17.50 37.57 -22.07
CA HIS A 5 -16.92 36.61 -21.14
C HIS A 5 -18.10 35.87 -20.48
N GLY A 6 -18.10 34.54 -20.63
CA GLY A 6 -19.14 33.65 -20.12
C GLY A 6 -19.22 33.63 -18.60
N PRO A 7 -20.37 33.20 -18.03
CA PRO A 7 -20.65 33.32 -16.61
C PRO A 7 -19.77 32.35 -15.81
N GLY A 8 -19.00 32.91 -14.88
CA GLY A 8 -18.43 32.14 -13.79
C GLY A 8 -19.54 31.50 -12.98
N HIS A 9 -19.43 30.20 -12.72
CA HIS A 9 -20.29 29.51 -11.78
C HIS A 9 -20.03 30.06 -10.37
N ASP A 10 -20.76 31.11 -10.00
CA ASP A 10 -20.89 31.56 -8.61
C ASP A 10 -21.55 30.44 -7.82
N HIS A 11 -20.75 29.75 -7.00
CA HIS A 11 -21.25 28.90 -5.94
C HIS A 11 -21.87 29.85 -4.90
N PRO A 12 -23.19 29.80 -4.65
CA PRO A 12 -23.81 30.73 -3.71
C PRO A 12 -23.18 30.54 -2.32
N ALA A 13 -22.51 31.58 -1.84
CA ALA A 13 -21.98 31.64 -0.49
C ALA A 13 -23.10 31.32 0.49
N ARG A 14 -22.91 30.28 1.31
CA ARG A 14 -23.83 29.97 2.41
C ARG A 14 -23.92 31.19 3.33
N PRO A 15 -25.13 31.64 3.72
CA PRO A 15 -25.29 32.80 4.57
C PRO A 15 -24.60 32.59 5.92
N ASP A 16 -23.98 33.65 6.41
CA ASP A 16 -23.14 33.73 7.61
C ASP A 16 -23.77 33.05 8.83
N ALA A 17 -23.35 31.81 9.09
CA ALA A 17 -23.58 31.18 10.39
C ALA A 17 -22.67 31.87 11.42
N PRO A 18 -23.17 32.18 12.64
CA PRO A 18 -22.33 32.76 13.68
C PRO A 18 -21.10 31.87 13.93
N PRO A 19 -19.92 32.47 14.20
CA PRO A 19 -18.70 31.70 14.44
C PRO A 19 -18.93 30.75 15.63
N MET A 20 -18.59 29.49 15.39
CA MET A 20 -18.81 28.38 16.30
C MET A 20 -18.22 28.69 17.68
N ASP A 21 -18.99 28.52 18.75
CA ASP A 21 -18.46 28.67 20.11
C ASP A 21 -17.54 27.49 20.49
N ALA A 22 -16.77 27.65 21.57
CA ALA A 22 -15.79 26.64 21.98
C ALA A 22 -16.43 25.28 22.33
N GLY A 23 -17.66 25.27 22.87
CA GLY A 23 -18.39 24.04 23.19
C GLY A 23 -18.87 23.32 21.92
N GLN A 24 -19.39 24.07 20.97
CA GLN A 24 -19.77 23.58 19.64
C GLN A 24 -18.56 23.03 18.88
N ALA A 25 -17.41 23.72 18.92
CA ALA A 25 -16.17 23.25 18.31
C ALA A 25 -15.65 21.95 18.94
N GLN A 26 -15.70 21.83 20.27
CA GLN A 26 -15.31 20.60 20.97
C GLN A 26 -16.25 19.44 20.66
N ALA A 27 -17.56 19.68 20.61
CA ALA A 27 -18.55 18.68 20.24
C ALA A 27 -18.36 18.19 18.80
N LEU A 28 -18.09 19.11 17.86
CA LEU A 28 -17.79 18.78 16.47
C LEU A 28 -16.51 17.96 16.36
N ALA A 29 -15.43 18.38 17.03
CA ALA A 29 -14.17 17.63 17.06
C ALA A 29 -14.38 16.22 17.64
N GLY A 30 -15.20 16.09 18.68
CA GLY A 30 -15.59 14.79 19.25
C GLY A 30 -16.35 13.90 18.26
N ARG A 31 -17.27 14.47 17.48
CA ARG A 31 -17.99 13.74 16.41
C ARG A 31 -17.04 13.28 15.32
N ILE A 32 -16.14 14.16 14.86
CA ILE A 32 -15.12 13.84 13.84
C ILE A 32 -14.25 12.67 14.31
N ARG A 33 -13.75 12.71 15.55
CA ARG A 33 -12.94 11.61 16.11
C ARG A 33 -13.69 10.29 16.14
N ARG A 34 -14.99 10.29 16.47
CA ARG A 34 -15.81 9.07 16.46
C ARG A 34 -16.01 8.51 15.06
N SER A 35 -16.34 9.35 14.09
CA SER A 35 -16.51 8.91 12.70
C SER A 35 -15.20 8.37 12.09
N ILE A 36 -14.06 8.98 12.42
CA ILE A 36 -12.75 8.46 12.05
C ILE A 36 -12.56 7.05 12.61
N ALA A 37 -12.82 6.86 13.91
CA ALA A 37 -12.70 5.55 14.56
C ALA A 37 -13.67 4.49 13.98
N GLU A 38 -14.86 4.88 13.50
CA GLU A 38 -15.79 3.97 12.83
C GLU A 38 -15.28 3.52 11.45
N VAL A 39 -14.76 4.45 10.64
CA VAL A 39 -14.15 4.13 9.33
C VAL A 39 -12.96 3.19 9.52
N GLU A 40 -12.17 3.45 10.54
CA GLU A 40 -11.00 2.69 10.96
C GLU A 40 -11.36 1.25 11.36
N ARG A 41 -12.40 1.06 12.17
CA ARG A 41 -12.93 -0.30 12.47
C ARG A 41 -13.47 -1.00 11.24
N ALA A 42 -14.21 -0.29 10.38
CA ALA A 42 -14.74 -0.86 9.15
C ALA A 42 -13.62 -1.31 8.20
N TRP A 43 -12.52 -0.56 8.15
CA TRP A 43 -11.33 -0.95 7.40
C TRP A 43 -10.68 -2.23 7.95
N GLY A 44 -10.57 -2.36 9.28
CA GLY A 44 -10.05 -3.57 9.91
C GLY A 44 -10.87 -4.82 9.56
N VAL A 45 -12.20 -4.71 9.61
CA VAL A 45 -13.11 -5.78 9.19
C VAL A 45 -12.93 -6.12 7.71
N LEU A 46 -12.83 -5.11 6.84
CA LEU A 46 -12.60 -5.32 5.42
C LEU A 46 -11.27 -6.05 5.15
N ALA A 47 -10.20 -5.65 5.84
CA ALA A 47 -8.89 -6.28 5.71
C ALA A 47 -8.94 -7.77 6.08
N ASP A 48 -9.55 -8.10 7.21
CA ASP A 48 -9.74 -9.49 7.67
C ASP A 48 -10.53 -10.33 6.64
N LEU A 49 -11.65 -9.80 6.15
CA LEU A 49 -12.46 -10.45 5.11
C LEU A 49 -11.69 -10.67 3.81
N VAL A 50 -10.89 -9.69 3.38
CA VAL A 50 -10.04 -9.79 2.18
C VAL A 50 -8.97 -10.85 2.37
N CYS A 51 -8.31 -10.91 3.54
CA CYS A 51 -7.33 -11.95 3.84
C CYS A 51 -7.98 -13.34 3.82
N GLN A 52 -9.12 -13.52 4.51
CA GLN A 52 -9.82 -14.79 4.55
C GLN A 52 -10.28 -15.25 3.16
N ALA A 53 -10.86 -14.34 2.37
CA ALA A 53 -11.27 -14.64 1.00
C ALA A 53 -10.05 -14.97 0.11
N HIS A 54 -8.93 -14.27 0.30
CA HIS A 54 -7.72 -14.48 -0.49
C HIS A 54 -7.06 -15.84 -0.14
N GLN A 55 -6.84 -16.11 1.15
CA GLN A 55 -6.20 -17.33 1.65
C GLN A 55 -7.09 -18.56 1.42
N GLY A 56 -8.40 -18.42 1.62
CA GLY A 56 -9.40 -19.46 1.39
C GLY A 56 -9.71 -19.71 -0.09
N GLN A 57 -9.06 -18.98 -1.01
CA GLN A 57 -9.27 -19.11 -2.45
C GLN A 57 -10.75 -18.99 -2.85
N ALA A 58 -11.47 -18.01 -2.27
CA ALA A 58 -12.91 -17.85 -2.45
C ALA A 58 -13.33 -17.76 -3.93
N TRP A 59 -12.48 -17.17 -4.77
CA TRP A 59 -12.71 -17.10 -6.22
C TRP A 59 -12.77 -18.49 -6.87
N ARG A 60 -11.91 -19.43 -6.47
CA ARG A 60 -11.92 -20.81 -6.99
C ARG A 60 -13.16 -21.56 -6.52
N ALA A 61 -13.54 -21.38 -5.26
CA ALA A 61 -14.74 -22.01 -4.70
C ALA A 61 -16.02 -21.53 -5.41
N LEU A 62 -16.03 -20.29 -5.90
CA LEU A 62 -17.12 -19.68 -6.64
C LEU A 62 -17.01 -19.83 -8.17
N GLY A 63 -15.96 -20.50 -8.66
CA GLY A 63 -15.78 -20.82 -10.08
C GLY A 63 -15.14 -19.72 -10.94
N TYR A 64 -14.59 -18.67 -10.33
CA TYR A 64 -13.80 -17.64 -11.03
C TYR A 64 -12.37 -18.10 -11.27
N ALA A 65 -11.76 -17.67 -12.38
CA ALA A 65 -10.40 -18.09 -12.74
C ALA A 65 -9.34 -17.43 -11.86
N SER A 66 -9.57 -16.19 -11.41
CA SER A 66 -8.61 -15.44 -10.59
C SER A 66 -9.26 -14.52 -9.56
N TRP A 67 -8.49 -14.12 -8.54
CA TRP A 67 -8.88 -13.10 -7.57
C TRP A 67 -9.31 -11.78 -8.23
N GLY A 68 -8.61 -11.38 -9.30
CA GLY A 68 -8.93 -10.15 -10.03
C GLY A 68 -10.28 -10.21 -10.75
N GLU A 69 -10.64 -11.37 -11.30
CA GLU A 69 -11.94 -11.60 -11.92
C GLU A 69 -13.06 -11.61 -10.87
N TYR A 70 -12.86 -12.34 -9.77
CA TYR A 70 -13.77 -12.33 -8.62
C TYR A 70 -14.01 -10.91 -8.09
N ALA A 71 -12.95 -10.14 -7.88
CA ALA A 71 -13.08 -8.78 -7.36
C ALA A 71 -13.75 -7.82 -8.34
N HIS A 72 -13.60 -8.05 -9.64
CA HIS A 72 -14.31 -7.29 -10.65
C HIS A 72 -15.81 -7.64 -10.67
N ALA A 73 -16.13 -8.94 -10.66
CA ALA A 73 -17.50 -9.44 -10.72
C ALA A 73 -18.31 -9.08 -9.46
N GLU A 74 -17.73 -9.28 -8.27
CA GLU A 74 -18.45 -9.13 -6.99
C GLU A 74 -18.39 -7.70 -6.44
N PHE A 75 -17.29 -6.97 -6.67
CA PHE A 75 -17.05 -5.67 -6.02
C PHE A 75 -16.89 -4.52 -7.02
N GLY A 76 -16.88 -4.79 -8.33
CA GLY A 76 -16.71 -3.77 -9.36
C GLY A 76 -15.35 -3.07 -9.34
N ILE A 77 -14.34 -3.65 -8.68
CA ILE A 77 -13.00 -3.05 -8.59
C ILE A 77 -12.04 -3.67 -9.60
N GLY A 78 -11.12 -2.86 -10.14
CA GLY A 78 -10.09 -3.36 -11.04
C GLY A 78 -9.05 -4.24 -10.35
N ARG A 79 -8.42 -5.16 -11.09
CA ARG A 79 -7.39 -6.10 -10.62
C ARG A 79 -6.31 -5.44 -9.75
N ALA A 80 -5.76 -4.31 -10.21
CA ALA A 80 -4.72 -3.60 -9.46
C ALA A 80 -5.21 -3.09 -8.09
N HIS A 81 -6.49 -2.71 -7.96
CA HIS A 81 -7.06 -2.32 -6.68
C HIS A 81 -7.28 -3.54 -5.79
N ALA A 82 -7.77 -4.65 -6.36
CA ALA A 82 -8.00 -5.90 -5.64
C ALA A 82 -6.71 -6.45 -4.98
N TYR A 83 -5.59 -6.50 -5.71
CA TYR A 83 -4.30 -6.93 -5.14
C TYR A 83 -3.72 -5.92 -4.16
N ARG A 84 -3.94 -4.62 -4.36
CA ARG A 84 -3.57 -3.61 -3.36
C ARG A 84 -4.31 -3.79 -2.04
N LEU A 85 -5.58 -4.20 -2.07
CA LEU A 85 -6.35 -4.49 -0.85
C LEU A 85 -5.74 -5.67 -0.09
N VAL A 86 -5.37 -6.74 -0.79
CA VAL A 86 -4.66 -7.89 -0.20
C VAL A 86 -3.33 -7.45 0.41
N ASP A 87 -2.50 -6.70 -0.32
CA ASP A 87 -1.23 -6.19 0.20
C ASP A 87 -1.38 -5.37 1.48
N MET A 88 -2.38 -4.47 1.51
CA MET A 88 -2.65 -3.63 2.69
C MET A 88 -3.19 -4.44 3.86
N ALA A 89 -4.06 -5.42 3.60
CA ALA A 89 -4.62 -6.32 4.60
C ALA A 89 -3.54 -7.20 5.24
N THR A 90 -2.70 -7.83 4.42
CA THR A 90 -1.55 -8.64 4.88
C THR A 90 -0.59 -7.80 5.73
N THR A 91 -0.29 -6.57 5.31
CA THR A 91 0.58 -5.67 6.10
C THR A 91 -0.05 -5.31 7.44
N ALA A 92 -1.37 -5.09 7.48
CA ALA A 92 -2.08 -4.81 8.72
C ALA A 92 -2.06 -6.02 9.67
N GLU A 93 -2.27 -7.23 9.15
CA GLU A 93 -2.22 -8.48 9.91
C GLU A 93 -0.82 -8.73 10.50
N GLN A 94 0.23 -8.58 9.70
CA GLN A 94 1.62 -8.69 10.16
C GLN A 94 1.94 -7.69 11.27
N LEU A 95 1.50 -6.44 11.09
CA LEU A 95 1.69 -5.40 12.11
C LEU A 95 0.90 -5.72 13.38
N HIS A 96 -0.30 -6.27 13.25
CA HIS A 96 -1.11 -6.72 14.39
C HIS A 96 -0.46 -7.83 15.18
N GLY A 97 0.02 -8.88 14.50
CA GLY A 97 0.77 -9.95 15.14
C GLY A 97 2.00 -9.43 15.88
N ALA A 98 2.83 -8.62 15.20
CA ALA A 98 4.07 -8.09 15.78
C ALA A 98 3.82 -7.18 17.00
N VAL A 99 2.82 -6.30 16.92
CA VAL A 99 2.43 -5.44 18.06
C VAL A 99 1.91 -6.28 19.22
N ALA A 100 1.05 -7.26 18.96
CA ALA A 100 0.51 -8.15 19.99
C ALA A 100 1.62 -8.94 20.69
N GLU A 101 2.59 -9.47 19.94
CA GLU A 101 3.75 -10.19 20.49
C GLU A 101 4.61 -9.31 21.40
N VAL A 102 4.97 -8.10 20.93
CA VAL A 102 5.76 -7.15 21.72
C VAL A 102 5.02 -6.76 23.01
N VAL A 103 3.72 -6.44 22.93
CA VAL A 103 2.91 -6.07 24.10
C VAL A 103 2.80 -7.23 25.08
N ALA A 104 2.53 -8.45 24.61
CA ALA A 104 2.43 -9.63 25.45
C ALA A 104 3.76 -9.93 26.18
N SER A 105 4.90 -9.77 25.49
CA SER A 105 6.22 -10.03 26.06
C SER A 105 6.59 -9.07 27.21
N LEU A 106 6.10 -7.83 27.18
CA LEU A 106 6.48 -6.78 28.14
C LEU A 106 5.42 -6.49 29.20
N THR A 107 4.14 -6.75 28.92
CA THR A 107 3.02 -6.39 29.83
C THR A 107 2.25 -7.60 30.38
N GLY A 108 2.59 -8.82 29.95
CA GLY A 108 1.89 -10.05 30.33
C GLY A 108 0.55 -10.23 29.62
N PRO A 109 -0.20 -11.32 29.88
CA PRO A 109 -1.36 -11.74 29.08
C PRO A 109 -2.65 -10.91 29.26
N VAL A 110 -2.60 -9.72 29.89
CA VAL A 110 -3.81 -9.05 30.42
C VAL A 110 -4.25 -7.81 29.63
N VAL A 111 -3.65 -7.49 28.49
CA VAL A 111 -4.21 -6.41 27.65
C VAL A 111 -4.30 -6.91 26.22
N SER A 112 -5.52 -6.93 25.66
CA SER A 112 -5.75 -6.83 24.23
C SER A 112 -5.98 -5.35 23.86
N PRO A 113 -4.93 -4.50 23.72
CA PRO A 113 -5.08 -3.15 23.19
C PRO A 113 -4.71 -3.10 21.69
N ALA A 114 -4.10 -4.15 21.15
CA ALA A 114 -3.55 -4.16 19.78
C ALA A 114 -4.64 -4.08 18.71
N GLY A 115 -5.84 -4.64 18.98
CA GLY A 115 -6.99 -4.59 18.08
C GLY A 115 -7.50 -3.17 17.88
N ASP A 116 -7.65 -2.42 18.98
CA ASP A 116 -8.11 -1.04 18.95
C ASP A 116 -7.04 -0.06 18.49
N ALA A 117 -5.75 -0.34 18.74
CA ALA A 117 -4.64 0.55 18.36
C ALA A 117 -4.39 0.56 16.84
N LEU A 118 -4.53 -0.59 16.19
CA LEU A 118 -4.22 -0.76 14.77
C LEU A 118 -5.41 -0.53 13.84
N ALA A 119 -6.64 -0.62 14.37
CA ALA A 119 -7.81 -0.09 13.68
C ALA A 119 -7.57 1.36 13.23
N LEU A 120 -6.80 2.14 14.01
CA LEU A 120 -6.57 3.57 13.80
C LEU A 120 -5.52 3.93 12.72
N LEU A 121 -5.02 2.96 11.96
CA LEU A 121 -4.03 3.21 10.91
C LEU A 121 -4.69 3.40 9.55
N SER A 122 -4.56 4.60 8.99
CA SER A 122 -4.98 4.87 7.60
C SER A 122 -4.29 3.93 6.60
N GLY A 123 -4.96 3.59 5.49
CA GLY A 123 -4.36 2.80 4.40
C GLY A 123 -3.08 3.40 3.81
N ARG A 124 -2.84 4.71 3.99
CA ARG A 124 -1.56 5.36 3.66
C ARG A 124 -0.45 4.97 4.64
N ALA A 125 -0.73 4.94 5.95
CA ALA A 125 0.24 4.54 6.96
C ALA A 125 0.68 3.08 6.78
N LEU A 126 -0.27 2.20 6.48
CA LEU A 126 0.03 0.79 6.15
C LEU A 126 0.93 0.67 4.92
N ARG A 127 0.68 1.47 3.88
CA ARG A 127 1.55 1.50 2.69
C ARG A 127 2.96 1.99 2.99
N ASP A 128 3.07 3.05 3.79
CA ASP A 128 4.36 3.66 4.15
C ASP A 128 5.23 2.72 5.02
N VAL A 129 4.59 1.82 5.77
CA VAL A 129 5.22 0.85 6.68
C VAL A 129 5.41 -0.53 6.04
N ARG A 130 4.88 -0.75 4.83
CA ARG A 130 5.03 -2.02 4.10
C ARG A 130 6.51 -2.43 3.99
N GLY A 131 6.82 -3.64 4.44
CA GLY A 131 8.20 -4.18 4.47
C GLY A 131 9.08 -3.62 5.61
N ARG A 132 8.49 -2.89 6.55
CA ARG A 132 9.17 -2.30 7.73
C ARG A 132 8.45 -2.63 9.05
N VAL A 133 7.65 -3.70 9.05
CA VAL A 133 6.89 -4.14 10.23
C VAL A 133 7.82 -4.43 11.41
N ASP A 134 8.94 -5.12 11.17
CA ASP A 134 9.94 -5.42 12.20
C ASP A 134 10.57 -4.16 12.80
N GLN A 135 10.74 -3.10 11.99
CA GLN A 135 11.24 -1.82 12.49
C GLN A 135 10.22 -1.14 13.40
N VAL A 136 8.92 -1.20 13.06
CA VAL A 136 7.87 -0.69 13.95
C VAL A 136 7.84 -1.49 15.25
N ALA A 137 7.94 -2.82 15.17
CA ALA A 137 7.99 -3.67 16.34
C ALA A 137 9.18 -3.34 17.26
N ALA A 138 10.37 -3.11 16.68
CA ALA A 138 11.56 -2.73 17.42
C ALA A 138 11.41 -1.36 18.12
N VAL A 139 10.96 -0.33 17.39
CA VAL A 139 10.71 1.01 17.96
C VAL A 139 9.65 0.94 19.06
N LEU A 140 8.59 0.16 18.86
CA LEU A 140 7.55 -0.04 19.87
C LEU A 140 8.09 -0.74 21.12
N ALA A 141 8.91 -1.77 20.96
CA ALA A 141 9.51 -2.51 22.08
C ALA A 141 10.38 -1.58 22.94
N GLU A 142 11.21 -0.75 22.30
CA GLU A 142 12.04 0.24 23.00
C GLU A 142 11.17 1.24 23.78
N ARG A 143 10.13 1.78 23.15
CA ARG A 143 9.21 2.74 23.78
C ARG A 143 8.45 2.13 24.95
N LEU A 144 7.96 0.89 24.80
CA LEU A 144 7.25 0.18 25.86
C LEU A 144 8.18 -0.11 27.04
N GLN A 145 9.42 -0.53 26.80
CA GLN A 145 10.43 -0.71 27.85
C GLN A 145 10.67 0.60 28.61
N GLN A 146 10.91 1.71 27.90
CA GLN A 146 11.11 3.03 28.52
C GLN A 146 9.89 3.44 29.37
N ALA A 147 8.69 3.26 28.85
CA ALA A 147 7.45 3.63 29.53
C ALA A 147 7.16 2.77 30.77
N THR A 148 7.41 1.44 30.70
CA THR A 148 7.25 0.54 31.86
C THR A 148 8.24 0.83 32.99
N THR A 149 9.43 1.35 32.67
CA THR A 149 10.43 1.73 33.69
C THR A 149 10.07 3.06 34.38
N ALA A 150 9.35 3.96 33.69
CA ALA A 150 9.03 5.31 34.19
C ALA A 150 7.69 5.39 34.93
N GLU A 151 6.66 4.69 34.44
CA GLU A 151 5.30 4.71 34.98
C GLU A 151 4.80 3.26 35.11
N GLY A 152 4.69 2.76 36.35
CA GLY A 152 4.17 1.41 36.58
C GLY A 152 2.78 1.19 35.96
N LYS A 153 2.61 0.04 35.30
CA LYS A 153 1.41 -0.45 34.56
C LYS A 153 0.80 0.55 33.57
N LEU A 154 1.10 0.32 32.29
CA LEU A 154 0.51 1.03 31.16
C LEU A 154 -0.98 0.69 30.95
N THR A 155 -1.77 1.71 30.61
CA THR A 155 -3.17 1.56 30.17
C THR A 155 -3.26 1.21 28.68
N SER A 156 -4.39 0.62 28.26
CA SER A 156 -4.68 0.33 26.85
C SER A 156 -4.55 1.57 25.94
N GLY A 157 -5.02 2.73 26.40
CA GLY A 157 -4.92 3.99 25.67
C GLY A 157 -3.49 4.48 25.48
N GLN A 158 -2.61 4.28 26.47
CA GLN A 158 -1.19 4.60 26.37
C GLN A 158 -0.48 3.67 25.38
N VAL A 159 -0.78 2.37 25.39
CA VAL A 159 -0.23 1.43 24.41
C VAL A 159 -0.64 1.81 22.99
N ALA A 160 -1.91 2.16 22.77
CA ALA A 160 -2.38 2.60 21.46
C ALA A 160 -1.68 3.87 20.96
N GLU A 161 -1.38 4.82 21.85
CA GLU A 161 -0.62 6.02 21.52
C GLU A 161 0.85 5.70 21.19
N LEU A 162 1.50 4.81 21.95
CA LEU A 162 2.86 4.37 21.66
C LEU A 162 2.95 3.65 20.30
N VAL A 163 1.96 2.84 19.95
CA VAL A 163 1.87 2.22 18.61
C VAL A 163 1.77 3.28 17.52
N ARG A 164 0.90 4.28 17.67
CA ARG A 164 0.79 5.39 16.71
C ARG A 164 2.10 6.15 16.55
N GLN A 165 2.80 6.41 17.66
CA GLN A 165 4.08 7.10 17.66
C GLN A 165 5.17 6.28 16.98
N ALA A 166 5.26 4.98 17.27
CA ALA A 166 6.21 4.08 16.61
C ALA A 166 5.98 4.02 15.09
N VAL A 167 4.73 3.92 14.66
CA VAL A 167 4.36 3.99 13.23
C VAL A 167 4.73 5.34 12.62
N ALA A 168 4.41 6.46 13.29
CA ALA A 168 4.76 7.79 12.81
C ALA A 168 6.28 8.00 12.69
N GLU A 169 7.04 7.46 13.63
CA GLU A 169 8.50 7.53 13.64
C GLU A 169 9.10 6.71 12.49
N VAL A 170 8.66 5.47 12.29
CA VAL A 170 9.09 4.65 11.15
C VAL A 170 8.73 5.33 9.83
N ARG A 171 7.57 5.99 9.74
CA ARG A 171 7.20 6.77 8.56
C ARG A 171 8.08 8.00 8.35
N ALA A 172 8.55 8.63 9.43
CA ALA A 172 9.45 9.79 9.38
C ALA A 172 10.90 9.40 9.06
N LEU A 173 11.33 8.19 9.47
CA LEU A 173 12.57 7.57 9.02
C LEU A 173 12.47 7.35 7.51
N ALA A 174 13.17 8.20 6.75
CA ALA A 174 13.21 8.12 5.31
C ALA A 174 13.55 6.68 4.86
N PRO A 175 12.95 6.16 3.79
CA PRO A 175 13.29 4.84 3.28
C PRO A 175 14.81 4.71 3.13
N PRO A 176 15.43 3.54 3.37
CA PRO A 176 16.89 3.37 3.29
C PRO A 176 17.52 3.82 1.96
N ALA A 177 16.72 4.01 0.90
CA ALA A 177 17.14 4.62 -0.37
C ALA A 177 17.40 6.15 -0.34
N GLN A 178 17.10 6.86 0.76
CA GLN A 178 17.25 8.33 0.84
C GLN A 178 18.36 8.80 1.80
N ALA A 179 18.94 7.90 2.59
CA ALA A 179 20.00 8.24 3.56
C ALA A 179 21.33 8.71 2.93
N GLY A 180 21.46 8.65 1.59
CA GLY A 180 22.60 9.20 0.85
C GLY A 180 22.47 10.67 0.43
N ARG A 181 21.34 11.35 0.70
CA ARG A 181 21.21 12.79 0.37
C ARG A 181 21.69 13.66 1.53
N SER A 182 22.96 14.01 1.48
CA SER A 182 23.59 15.07 2.29
C SER A 182 22.79 16.39 2.16
N PRO A 183 22.66 17.20 3.23
CA PRO A 183 21.87 18.42 3.16
C PRO A 183 22.58 19.48 2.30
N ALA A 184 21.86 19.94 1.26
CA ALA A 184 22.12 21.13 0.47
C ALA A 184 23.51 21.26 -0.19
N ALA A 185 23.81 20.38 -1.15
CA ALA A 185 24.70 20.75 -2.25
C ALA A 185 23.93 21.55 -3.32
N PRO A 186 24.59 22.42 -4.11
CA PRO A 186 23.95 23.15 -5.21
C PRO A 186 23.22 22.16 -6.12
N ARG A 187 21.95 22.44 -6.43
CA ARG A 187 21.14 21.57 -7.30
C ARG A 187 21.82 21.48 -8.67
N ASP A 188 22.46 20.36 -8.93
CA ASP A 188 22.83 19.94 -10.27
C ASP A 188 21.54 19.91 -11.12
N PRO A 189 21.44 20.73 -12.19
CA PRO A 189 20.26 20.74 -13.06
C PRO A 189 19.99 19.37 -13.70
N ASP A 190 21.01 18.50 -13.80
CA ASP A 190 20.88 17.14 -14.33
C ASP A 190 20.49 16.11 -13.27
N GLY A 191 20.49 16.46 -11.97
CA GLY A 191 20.17 15.57 -10.86
C GLY A 191 18.79 14.89 -10.99
N PRO A 192 17.70 15.62 -11.24
CA PRO A 192 16.38 15.03 -11.46
C PRO A 192 16.31 14.13 -12.71
N ILE A 193 17.06 14.46 -13.77
CA ILE A 193 17.11 13.67 -15.00
C ILE A 193 17.90 12.37 -14.75
N ALA A 194 19.00 12.44 -14.02
CA ALA A 194 19.80 11.28 -13.62
C ALA A 194 19.00 10.35 -12.68
N GLU A 195 18.24 10.92 -11.73
CA GLU A 195 17.32 10.16 -10.87
C GLU A 195 16.23 9.44 -11.69
N GLY A 196 15.66 10.14 -12.68
CA GLY A 196 14.69 9.56 -13.62
C GLY A 196 15.27 8.41 -14.45
N ARG A 197 16.48 8.58 -15.00
CA ARG A 197 17.18 7.52 -15.75
C ARG A 197 17.47 6.31 -14.86
N ALA A 198 17.95 6.53 -13.63
CA ALA A 198 18.20 5.45 -12.69
C ALA A 198 16.91 4.68 -12.32
N LEU A 199 15.78 5.37 -12.19
CA LEU A 199 14.48 4.71 -11.99
C LEU A 199 14.09 3.84 -13.19
N VAL A 200 14.25 4.34 -14.41
CA VAL A 200 13.97 3.57 -15.64
C VAL A 200 14.84 2.31 -15.69
N GLU A 201 16.12 2.41 -15.37
CA GLU A 201 17.02 1.24 -15.33
C GLU A 201 16.59 0.21 -14.29
N ARG A 202 16.13 0.64 -13.10
CA ARG A 202 15.58 -0.28 -12.09
C ARG A 202 14.33 -1.00 -12.56
N LEU A 203 13.46 -0.32 -13.33
CA LEU A 203 12.25 -0.95 -13.88
C LEU A 203 12.60 -2.04 -14.91
N TYR A 204 13.58 -1.78 -15.79
CA TYR A 204 14.07 -2.80 -16.73
C TYR A 204 14.79 -3.94 -16.01
N ALA A 205 15.59 -3.65 -14.97
CA ALA A 205 16.22 -4.69 -14.16
C ALA A 205 15.18 -5.61 -13.51
N GLY A 206 14.11 -5.06 -12.93
CA GLY A 206 13.00 -5.84 -12.37
C GLY A 206 12.29 -6.69 -13.43
N ALA A 207 12.06 -6.14 -14.64
CA ALA A 207 11.49 -6.90 -15.75
C ALA A 207 12.39 -8.06 -16.20
N ALA A 208 13.72 -7.88 -16.17
CA ALA A 208 14.68 -8.93 -16.50
C ALA A 208 14.69 -10.06 -15.45
N GLU A 209 14.56 -9.73 -14.16
CA GLU A 209 14.47 -10.74 -13.10
C GLU A 209 13.25 -11.64 -13.27
N ILE A 210 12.07 -11.04 -13.47
CA ILE A 210 10.85 -11.81 -13.73
C ILE A 210 11.01 -12.64 -15.01
N GLY A 211 11.63 -12.09 -16.05
CA GLY A 211 11.91 -12.82 -17.28
C GLY A 211 12.84 -14.02 -17.09
N ARG A 212 13.83 -13.95 -16.18
CA ARG A 212 14.67 -15.09 -15.80
C ARG A 212 13.88 -16.18 -15.08
N MET A 213 13.01 -15.80 -14.14
CA MET A 213 12.10 -16.76 -13.48
C MET A 213 11.20 -17.45 -14.51
N CYS A 214 10.68 -16.70 -15.50
CA CYS A 214 9.93 -17.29 -16.61
C CYS A 214 10.75 -18.31 -17.43
N LEU A 215 12.07 -18.13 -17.55
CA LEU A 215 12.95 -19.07 -18.27
C LEU A 215 13.26 -20.33 -17.48
N GLU A 216 13.22 -20.27 -16.15
CA GLU A 216 13.30 -21.47 -15.31
C GLU A 216 12.04 -22.33 -15.44
N ILE A 217 10.87 -21.70 -15.53
CA ILE A 217 9.57 -22.37 -15.69
C ILE A 217 9.34 -22.83 -17.13
N ALA A 218 9.62 -21.97 -18.10
CA ALA A 218 9.43 -22.19 -19.53
C ALA A 218 10.72 -21.85 -20.30
N PRO A 219 11.65 -22.81 -20.45
CA PRO A 219 12.95 -22.58 -21.08
C PRO A 219 12.88 -22.02 -22.49
N ALA A 220 13.94 -21.33 -22.93
CA ALA A 220 13.98 -20.59 -24.20
C ALA A 220 13.72 -21.43 -25.46
N TYR A 221 13.92 -22.75 -25.41
CA TYR A 221 13.63 -23.65 -26.53
C TYR A 221 12.14 -23.92 -26.75
N LEU A 222 11.29 -23.59 -25.77
CA LEU A 222 9.84 -23.71 -25.91
C LEU A 222 9.28 -22.56 -26.75
N SER A 223 8.33 -22.89 -27.63
CA SER A 223 7.55 -21.90 -28.35
C SER A 223 6.68 -21.07 -27.40
N GLU A 224 6.17 -19.93 -27.83
CA GLU A 224 5.28 -19.11 -26.99
C GLU A 224 3.99 -19.84 -26.61
N ASP A 225 3.40 -20.61 -27.53
CA ASP A 225 2.21 -21.44 -27.26
C ASP A 225 2.46 -22.56 -26.25
N GLN A 226 3.70 -23.06 -26.18
CA GLN A 226 4.08 -24.05 -25.17
C GLN A 226 4.37 -23.35 -23.84
N ALA A 227 5.08 -22.23 -23.87
CA ALA A 227 5.42 -21.46 -22.70
C ALA A 227 4.17 -20.89 -21.99
N SER A 228 3.13 -20.50 -22.75
CA SER A 228 1.91 -19.95 -22.20
C SER A 228 1.23 -20.88 -21.19
N ARG A 229 1.14 -22.18 -21.52
CA ARG A 229 0.56 -23.21 -20.65
C ARG A 229 1.26 -23.34 -19.29
N TRP A 230 2.56 -23.09 -19.25
CA TRP A 230 3.35 -23.19 -18.02
C TRP A 230 3.43 -21.86 -17.26
N LEU A 231 3.33 -20.74 -17.97
CA LEU A 231 3.45 -19.40 -17.39
C LEU A 231 2.13 -18.81 -16.94
N GLU A 232 0.98 -19.32 -17.40
CA GLU A 232 -0.33 -18.82 -17.00
C GLU A 232 -0.58 -18.90 -15.48
N PRO A 233 -0.33 -20.03 -14.79
CA PRO A 233 -0.44 -20.06 -13.33
C PRO A 233 0.53 -19.12 -12.62
N PHE A 234 1.74 -18.96 -13.16
CA PHE A 234 2.75 -18.05 -12.62
C PHE A 234 2.34 -16.59 -12.79
N ALA A 235 1.78 -16.22 -13.94
CA ALA A 235 1.27 -14.88 -14.22
C ALA A 235 0.22 -14.47 -13.17
N ASP A 236 -0.70 -15.39 -12.87
CA ASP A 236 -1.76 -15.18 -11.89
C ASP A 236 -1.21 -14.98 -10.49
N GLU A 237 -0.27 -15.83 -10.06
CA GLU A 237 0.35 -15.76 -8.73
C GLU A 237 1.03 -14.41 -8.49
N ILE A 238 1.73 -13.86 -9.49
CA ILE A 238 2.47 -12.60 -9.34
C ILE A 238 1.65 -11.36 -9.75
N GLY A 239 0.35 -11.53 -10.02
CA GLY A 239 -0.55 -10.42 -10.34
C GLY A 239 -0.36 -9.80 -11.74
N LEU A 240 0.41 -10.42 -12.64
CA LEU A 240 0.64 -9.96 -14.02
C LEU A 240 -0.31 -10.63 -15.02
N THR A 241 -0.37 -10.12 -16.25
CA THR A 241 -1.10 -10.79 -17.35
C THR A 241 -0.20 -11.84 -18.01
N LEU A 242 -0.78 -12.83 -18.69
CA LEU A 242 0.00 -13.78 -19.47
C LEU A 242 0.85 -13.09 -20.55
N GLU A 243 0.30 -12.06 -21.19
CA GLU A 243 1.02 -11.26 -22.19
C GLU A 243 2.24 -10.53 -21.57
N ASP A 244 2.07 -10.00 -20.36
CA ASP A 244 3.11 -9.33 -19.57
C ASP A 244 4.30 -10.25 -19.24
N VAL A 245 4.04 -11.49 -18.80
CA VAL A 245 5.12 -12.44 -18.49
C VAL A 245 5.77 -13.03 -19.73
N LEU A 246 5.01 -13.24 -20.82
CA LEU A 246 5.58 -13.63 -22.12
C LEU A 246 6.50 -12.53 -22.68
N ALA A 247 6.09 -11.26 -22.55
CA ALA A 247 6.91 -10.11 -22.90
C ALA A 247 8.23 -10.04 -22.10
N ARG A 248 8.17 -10.30 -20.78
CA ARG A 248 9.35 -10.34 -19.91
C ARG A 248 10.25 -11.53 -20.20
N ARG A 249 9.69 -12.69 -20.53
CA ARG A 249 10.45 -13.85 -21.03
C ARG A 249 11.18 -13.52 -22.33
N ARG A 250 10.51 -12.92 -23.31
CA ARG A 250 11.16 -12.44 -24.55
C ARG A 250 12.30 -11.46 -24.23
N TYR A 251 12.06 -10.51 -23.33
CA TYR A 251 13.08 -9.55 -22.91
C TYR A 251 14.30 -10.22 -22.27
N ALA A 252 14.11 -11.25 -21.44
CA ALA A 252 15.23 -12.00 -20.86
C ALA A 252 16.03 -12.81 -21.92
N ILE A 253 15.38 -13.27 -22.99
CA ILE A 253 16.04 -13.96 -24.10
C ILE A 253 16.83 -12.98 -24.97
N THR A 254 16.21 -11.85 -25.34
CA THR A 254 16.74 -10.97 -26.40
C THR A 254 17.47 -9.74 -25.88
N GLY A 255 17.23 -9.33 -24.63
CA GLY A 255 17.65 -8.04 -24.11
C GLY A 255 16.93 -6.84 -24.75
N ASP A 256 15.95 -7.05 -25.64
CA ASP A 256 15.26 -5.97 -26.33
C ASP A 256 14.22 -5.30 -25.43
N ARG A 257 14.55 -4.08 -24.98
CA ARG A 257 13.67 -3.25 -24.14
C ARG A 257 12.30 -2.99 -24.76
N ARG A 258 12.16 -3.05 -26.09
CA ARG A 258 10.88 -2.85 -26.77
C ARG A 258 9.87 -3.93 -26.41
N ALA A 259 10.32 -5.14 -26.09
CA ALA A 259 9.44 -6.25 -25.74
C ALA A 259 8.58 -5.97 -24.49
N VAL A 260 9.11 -5.22 -23.51
CA VAL A 260 8.41 -4.91 -22.24
C VAL A 260 7.91 -3.47 -22.15
N ARG A 261 8.25 -2.62 -23.13
CA ARG A 261 7.98 -1.18 -23.09
C ARG A 261 6.48 -0.85 -22.99
N ALA A 262 5.65 -1.58 -23.74
CA ALA A 262 4.20 -1.37 -23.73
C ALA A 262 3.56 -1.66 -22.35
N PHE A 263 4.19 -2.52 -21.55
CA PHE A 263 3.68 -2.94 -20.24
C PHE A 263 4.24 -2.08 -19.10
N LEU A 264 5.50 -1.66 -19.21
CA LEU A 264 6.11 -0.73 -18.24
C LEU A 264 5.58 0.71 -18.40
N TRP A 265 5.15 1.06 -19.62
CA TRP A 265 4.60 2.38 -19.94
C TRP A 265 3.40 2.23 -20.87
N PRO A 266 2.23 1.85 -20.34
CA PRO A 266 1.02 1.76 -21.14
C PRO A 266 0.73 3.13 -21.78
N PRO A 267 0.34 3.18 -23.06
CA PRO A 267 -0.01 4.43 -23.70
C PRO A 267 -1.14 5.10 -22.91
N HIS A 268 -0.96 6.36 -22.54
CA HIS A 268 -2.06 7.14 -21.98
C HIS A 268 -3.20 7.16 -22.99
N PRO A 269 -4.47 6.97 -22.57
CA PRO A 269 -5.59 7.20 -23.45
C PRO A 269 -5.45 8.62 -23.97
N ARG A 270 -5.42 8.77 -25.30
CA ARG A 270 -5.48 10.09 -25.91
C ARG A 270 -6.79 10.70 -25.43
N SER A 271 -6.71 11.70 -24.57
CA SER A 271 -7.83 12.60 -24.34
C SER A 271 -8.01 13.34 -25.65
N ASP A 272 -8.91 12.84 -26.49
CA ASP A 272 -9.37 13.55 -27.67
C ASP A 272 -10.02 14.86 -27.18
N LEU A 273 -9.31 15.96 -27.37
CA LEU A 273 -9.78 17.34 -27.26
C LEU A 273 -10.15 17.84 -28.66
#